data_AF-A0A943HHB2-F1
#
_entry.id   AF-A0A943HHB2-F1
#
_cell.length_a   1.000
_cell.length_b   1.000
_cell.length_c   1.000
_cell.angle_alpha   90.00
_cell.angle_beta   90.00
_cell.angle_gamma   90.00
#
_symmetry.space_group_name_H-M   'P 1'
#
loop_
_entity.id
_entity.type
_entity.pdbx_description
1 polymer ?
#
loop_
_entity_poly.entity_id
_entity_poly.type
_entity_poly.pdbx_seq_one_letter_code
_entity_poly.pdbx_strand_id
1 'polypeptide(L)'
;MISETTLIISIVTAVFASTGFWAFITFLIQRKDKKESTEGKMLRGLGHDRICYLGACYIKQGFITKDDYENLHDYLYLPYKELGGNGTAEKIMKEVERLPLLKDKED
;
A
#
# COMPACT_ATOMS: atom_id res chain seq x y z
N MET A 1 -40.65 21.96 37.01
CA MET A 1 -39.33 21.36 37.27
C MET A 1 -38.93 20.57 36.05
N ILE A 2 -37.78 20.89 35.44
CA ILE A 2 -37.21 20.03 34.39
C ILE A 2 -36.82 18.72 35.08
N SER A 3 -37.34 17.59 34.59
CA SER A 3 -36.98 16.28 35.13
C SER A 3 -35.52 15.99 34.78
N GLU A 4 -34.78 15.35 35.68
CA GLU A 4 -33.39 14.94 35.48
C GLU A 4 -33.21 14.14 34.17
N THR A 5 -34.22 13.35 33.80
CA THR A 5 -34.27 12.59 32.54
C THR A 5 -34.26 13.50 31.30
N THR A 6 -35.00 14.62 31.33
CA THR A 6 -35.06 15.59 30.23
C THR A 6 -33.72 16.30 30.04
N LEU A 7 -33.00 16.55 31.14
CA LEU A 7 -31.70 17.20 31.13
C LEU A 7 -30.64 16.28 30.50
N ILE A 8 -30.64 15.00 30.86
CA ILE A 8 -29.76 13.98 30.26
C ILE A 8 -30.04 13.84 28.76
N ILE A 9 -31.31 13.73 28.36
CA ILE A 9 -31.69 13.60 26.95
C ILE A 9 -31.21 14.82 26.14
N SER A 10 -31.42 16.02 26.68
CA SER A 10 -31.04 17.27 26.00
C SER A 10 -29.52 17.37 25.77
N ILE A 11 -28.71 16.94 26.75
CA ILE A 11 -27.25 16.90 26.61
C ILE A 11 -26.83 15.93 25.52
N VAL A 12 -27.41 14.72 25.51
CA VAL A 12 -27.12 13.71 24.49
C VAL A 12 -27.50 14.21 23.10
N THR A 13 -28.68 14.83 22.95
CA THR A 13 -29.13 15.40 21.67
C THR A 13 -28.21 16.52 21.20
N ALA A 14 -27.74 17.39 22.11
CA ALA A 14 -26.80 18.46 21.76
C ALA A 14 -25.44 17.94 21.27
N VAL A 15 -24.95 16.83 21.84
CA VAL A 15 -23.71 16.18 21.37
C VAL A 15 -23.88 15.62 19.96
N PHE A 16 -25.01 14.95 19.66
CA PHE A 16 -25.29 14.44 18.31
C PHE A 16 -25.63 15.54 17.30
N ALA A 17 -26.15 16.68 17.73
CA ALA A 17 -26.37 17.84 16.87
C ALA A 17 -25.10 18.68 16.65
N SER A 18 -24.03 18.41 17.41
CA SER A 18 -22.79 19.17 17.32
C SER A 18 -22.09 18.93 15.99
N THR A 19 -21.78 20.01 15.29
CA THR A 19 -21.00 20.01 14.06
C THR A 19 -19.59 19.47 14.28
N GLY A 20 -18.99 19.74 15.46
CA GLY A 20 -17.68 19.22 15.84
C GLY A 20 -17.67 17.71 16.05
N PHE A 21 -18.77 17.15 16.59
CA PHE A 21 -18.92 15.70 16.76
C PHE A 21 -18.94 14.99 15.40
N TRP A 22 -19.75 15.47 14.45
CA TRP A 22 -19.78 14.91 13.10
C TRP A 22 -18.48 15.13 12.32
N ALA A 23 -17.81 16.27 12.50
CA ALA A 23 -16.49 16.51 11.91
C ALA A 23 -15.45 15.49 12.42
N PHE A 24 -15.49 15.14 13.70
CA PHE A 24 -14.62 14.11 14.26
C PHE A 24 -14.95 12.71 13.72
N ILE A 25 -16.23 12.32 13.69
CA ILE A 25 -16.66 11.03 13.14
C ILE A 25 -16.29 10.90 11.66
N THR A 26 -16.56 11.92 10.85
CA THR A 26 -16.21 11.93 9.42
C THR A 26 -14.70 11.90 9.21
N PHE A 27 -13.90 12.60 10.03
CA PHE A 27 -12.45 12.50 10.02
C PHE A 27 -11.95 11.07 10.27
N LEU A 28 -12.55 10.35 11.22
CA LEU A 28 -12.21 8.95 11.49
C LEU A 28 -12.57 8.02 10.32
N ILE A 29 -13.72 8.24 9.68
CA ILE A 29 -14.19 7.45 8.53
C ILE A 29 -13.31 7.71 7.30
N GLN A 30 -13.00 8.98 6.99
CA GLN A 30 -12.14 9.36 5.86
C GLN A 30 -10.73 8.75 5.98
N ARG A 31 -10.23 8.57 7.20
CA ARG A 31 -8.96 7.87 7.45
C ARG A 31 -8.99 6.40 7.04
N LYS A 32 -10.16 5.75 7.08
CA LYS A 32 -10.33 4.36 6.64
C LYS A 32 -10.46 4.24 5.12
N ASP A 33 -11.20 5.14 4.47
CA ASP A 33 -11.40 5.09 3.01
C ASP A 33 -10.11 5.34 2.20
N LYS A 34 -9.16 6.10 2.77
CA LYS A 34 -7.84 6.29 2.13
C LYS A 34 -7.05 4.99 1.92
N LYS A 35 -7.40 3.88 2.59
CA LYS A 35 -6.74 2.58 2.38
C LYS A 35 -7.15 1.89 1.07
N GLU A 36 -8.20 2.34 0.39
CA GLU A 36 -8.77 1.71 -0.80
C GLU A 36 -8.95 2.71 -1.98
N SER A 37 -8.09 3.72 -2.11
CA SER A 37 -8.19 4.62 -3.26
C SER A 37 -7.99 3.86 -4.58
N THR A 38 -8.79 4.20 -5.59
CA THR A 38 -8.65 3.65 -6.96
C THR A 38 -7.24 3.88 -7.51
N GLU A 39 -6.62 5.02 -7.19
CA GLU A 39 -5.23 5.32 -7.50
C GLU A 39 -4.27 4.31 -6.87
N GLY A 40 -4.44 3.98 -5.59
CA GLY A 40 -3.63 2.97 -4.91
C GLY A 40 -3.79 1.58 -5.54
N LYS A 41 -5.01 1.21 -5.96
CA LYS A 41 -5.26 -0.04 -6.69
C LYS A 41 -4.55 -0.05 -8.05
N MET A 42 -4.61 1.05 -8.81
CA MET A 42 -3.94 1.17 -10.10
C MET A 42 -2.41 1.14 -9.95
N LEU A 43 -1.85 1.87 -8.99
CA LEU A 43 -0.42 1.88 -8.69
C LEU A 43 0.10 0.48 -8.33
N ARG A 44 -0.65 -0.27 -7.52
CA ARG A 44 -0.33 -1.68 -7.25
C ARG A 44 -0.37 -2.54 -8.50
N GLY A 45 -1.36 -2.34 -9.37
CA GLY A 45 -1.46 -3.07 -10.64
C GLY A 45 -0.26 -2.82 -11.55
N LEU A 46 0.18 -1.56 -11.66
CA LEU A 46 1.37 -1.17 -12.42
C LEU A 46 2.66 -1.73 -11.80
N GLY A 47 2.79 -1.67 -10.48
CA GLY A 47 3.92 -2.30 -9.77
C GLY A 47 3.97 -3.80 -10.01
N HIS A 48 2.82 -4.47 -9.94
CA HIS A 48 2.71 -5.91 -10.23
C HIS A 48 3.19 -6.24 -11.65
N ASP A 49 2.66 -5.55 -12.66
CA ASP A 49 3.05 -5.75 -14.06
C ASP A 49 4.56 -5.56 -14.25
N ARG A 50 5.10 -4.45 -13.73
CA ARG A 50 6.51 -4.11 -13.90
C ARG A 50 7.44 -5.12 -13.24
N ILE A 51 7.14 -5.56 -12.02
CA ILE A 51 7.95 -6.55 -11.29
C ILE A 51 7.91 -7.89 -12.01
N CYS A 52 6.73 -8.35 -12.44
CA CYS A 52 6.58 -9.61 -13.16
C CYS A 52 7.32 -9.59 -14.50
N TYR A 53 7.20 -8.49 -15.26
CA TYR A 53 7.88 -8.33 -16.54
C TYR A 53 9.41 -8.35 -16.38
N LEU A 54 9.95 -7.48 -15.52
CA LEU A 54 11.39 -7.38 -15.30
C LEU A 54 11.97 -8.67 -14.72
N GLY A 55 11.31 -9.23 -13.70
CA GLY A 55 11.73 -10.50 -13.11
C GLY A 55 11.76 -11.62 -14.15
N ALA A 56 10.73 -11.74 -15.00
CA ALA A 56 10.74 -12.72 -16.09
C ALA A 56 11.87 -12.49 -17.10
N CYS A 57 12.20 -11.23 -17.42
CA CYS A 57 13.34 -10.89 -18.26
C CYS A 57 14.67 -11.36 -17.65
N TYR A 58 14.92 -11.05 -16.38
CA TYR A 58 16.16 -11.45 -15.71
C TYR A 58 16.26 -12.96 -15.49
N ILE A 59 15.14 -13.63 -15.15
CA ILE A 59 15.07 -15.09 -15.05
C ILE A 59 15.42 -15.74 -16.39
N LYS A 60 14.87 -15.23 -17.49
CA LYS A 60 15.18 -15.71 -18.84
C LYS A 60 16.64 -15.43 -19.22
N GLN A 61 17.19 -14.31 -18.80
CA GLN A 61 18.59 -13.92 -19.01
C GLN A 61 19.55 -14.80 -18.19
N GLY A 62 19.09 -15.36 -17.07
CA GLY A 62 19.85 -16.27 -16.21
C GLY A 62 20.84 -15.57 -15.29
N PHE A 63 20.81 -14.23 -15.22
CA PHE A 63 21.58 -13.41 -14.29
C PHE A 63 20.93 -12.05 -14.11
N ILE A 64 21.33 -11.33 -13.07
CA ILE A 64 20.93 -9.94 -12.82
C ILE A 64 22.14 -9.13 -12.34
N THR A 65 22.24 -7.86 -12.72
CA THR A 65 23.30 -7.00 -12.21
C THR A 65 22.95 -6.44 -10.84
N LYS A 66 23.91 -5.85 -10.14
CA LYS A 66 23.64 -5.30 -8.82
C LYS A 66 22.66 -4.13 -8.90
N ASP A 67 22.86 -3.24 -9.86
CA ASP A 67 22.01 -2.06 -10.04
C ASP A 67 20.59 -2.44 -10.48
N ASP A 68 20.46 -3.43 -11.37
CA ASP A 68 19.17 -3.98 -11.78
C ASP A 68 18.43 -4.66 -10.61
N TYR A 69 19.16 -5.39 -9.77
CA TYR A 69 18.59 -6.01 -8.58
C TYR A 69 18.10 -4.96 -7.58
N GLU A 70 18.89 -3.92 -7.31
CA GLU A 70 18.48 -2.83 -6.43
C GLU A 70 17.21 -2.15 -6.95
N ASN A 71 17.18 -1.84 -8.25
CA ASN A 71 16.01 -1.25 -8.91
C ASN A 71 14.74 -2.12 -8.77
N LEU A 72 14.89 -3.42 -9.01
CA LEU A 72 13.76 -4.35 -8.96
C LEU A 72 13.31 -4.66 -7.51
N HIS A 73 14.25 -4.90 -6.60
CA HIS A 73 13.95 -5.29 -5.22
C HIS A 73 13.59 -4.07 -4.34
N ASP A 74 14.47 -3.07 -4.26
CA ASP A 74 14.34 -1.98 -3.29
C ASP A 74 13.35 -0.91 -3.75
N TYR A 75 13.38 -0.54 -5.04
CA TYR A 75 12.55 0.56 -5.55
C TYR A 75 11.19 0.11 -6.09
N LEU A 76 11.03 -1.16 -6.48
CA LEU A 76 9.77 -1.68 -7.00
C LEU A 76 9.11 -2.66 -6.03
N TYR A 77 9.78 -3.77 -5.68
CA TYR A 77 9.16 -4.85 -4.92
C TYR A 77 8.84 -4.50 -3.47
N LEU A 78 9.75 -3.88 -2.73
CA LEU A 78 9.50 -3.50 -1.33
C LEU A 78 8.30 -2.55 -1.19
N PRO A 79 8.22 -1.41 -1.93
CA PRO A 79 7.05 -0.54 -1.88
C PRO A 79 5.76 -1.25 -2.32
N TYR A 80 5.84 -2.07 -3.36
CA TYR A 80 4.70 -2.87 -3.81
C TYR A 80 4.19 -3.83 -2.73
N LYS A 81 5.10 -4.49 -2.00
CA LYS A 81 4.75 -5.41 -0.91
C LYS A 81 4.08 -4.67 0.24
N GLU A 82 4.60 -3.51 0.62
CA GLU A 82 4.00 -2.63 1.65
C GLU A 82 2.60 -2.14 1.27
N LEU A 83 2.35 -1.92 -0.02
CA LEU A 83 1.02 -1.55 -0.52
C LEU A 83 -0.01 -2.70 -0.44
N GLY A 84 0.39 -3.91 -0.07
CA GLY A 84 -0.47 -5.09 -0.02
C GLY A 84 -0.33 -5.98 -1.27
N GLY A 85 0.92 -6.19 -1.69
CA GLY A 85 1.27 -7.00 -2.86
C GLY A 85 0.70 -8.43 -2.85
N ASN A 86 0.83 -9.11 -3.99
CA ASN A 86 0.31 -10.47 -4.22
C ASN A 86 1.41 -11.55 -4.24
N GLY A 87 0.99 -12.81 -4.06
CA GLY A 87 1.88 -13.96 -4.04
C GLY A 87 2.55 -14.31 -5.38
N THR A 88 2.09 -13.75 -6.50
CA THR A 88 2.71 -13.99 -7.82
C THR A 88 4.01 -13.21 -7.95
N ALA A 89 4.00 -11.92 -7.64
CA ALA A 89 5.21 -11.09 -7.66
C ALA A 89 6.26 -11.57 -6.62
N GLU A 90 5.82 -12.06 -5.46
CA GLU A 90 6.72 -12.66 -4.47
C GLU A 90 7.42 -13.92 -5.00
N LYS A 91 6.73 -14.78 -5.77
CA LYS A 91 7.35 -15.95 -6.40
C LYS A 91 8.41 -15.54 -7.42
N ILE A 92 8.09 -14.57 -8.27
CA ILE A 92 9.04 -14.04 -9.25
C ILE A 92 10.29 -13.48 -8.56
N MET A 93 10.13 -12.70 -7.49
CA MET A 93 11.29 -12.17 -6.76
C MET A 93 12.16 -13.26 -6.14
N LYS A 94 11.56 -14.32 -5.57
CA LYS A 94 12.32 -15.46 -5.06
C LYS A 94 13.09 -16.21 -6.15
N GLU A 95 12.62 -16.20 -7.38
CA GLU A 95 13.34 -16.77 -8.52
C GLU A 95 14.49 -15.85 -8.96
N VAL A 96 14.25 -14.53 -8.99
CA VAL A 96 15.30 -13.53 -9.25
C VAL A 96 16.41 -13.57 -8.20
N GLU A 97 16.09 -13.70 -6.92
CA GLU A 97 17.05 -13.82 -5.81
C GLU A 97 18.00 -15.02 -5.94
N ARG A 98 17.64 -16.03 -6.74
CA ARG A 98 18.50 -17.20 -7.01
C ARG A 98 19.45 -16.98 -8.18
N LEU A 99 19.32 -15.87 -8.90
CA LEU A 99 20.16 -15.58 -10.04
C LEU A 99 21.57 -15.15 -9.60
N PRO A 100 22.62 -15.49 -10.38
CA PRO A 100 23.94 -14.93 -10.19
C PRO A 100 23.93 -13.40 -10.28
N LEU A 101 24.58 -12.74 -9.33
CA LEU A 101 24.82 -11.29 -9.34
C LEU A 101 26.10 -10.98 -10.12
N LEU A 102 25.97 -10.27 -11.24
CA LEU A 102 27.12 -9.69 -11.93
C LEU A 102 27.38 -8.28 -11.39
N LYS A 103 28.66 -7.99 -11.11
CA LYS A 103 29.09 -6.60 -10.98
C LYS A 103 28.96 -5.94 -12.34
N ASP A 104 28.28 -4.80 -12.37
CA ASP A 104 28.32 -3.91 -13.52
C ASP A 104 29.80 -3.61 -13.84
N LYS A 105 30.15 -3.61 -15.14
CA LYS A 105 31.45 -3.11 -15.53
C LYS A 105 31.45 -1.61 -15.21
N GLU A 106 32.37 -1.18 -14.36
CA GLU A 106 32.69 0.24 -14.22
C GLU A 106 33.14 0.71 -15.62
N ASP A 107 32.32 1.53 -16.27
CA ASP A 107 32.67 2.27 -17.49
C ASP A 107 33.62 3.43 -17.17
#